data_AF-A0A074XLP0-F1
#
_entry.id   AF-A0A074XLP0-F1
#
_cell.length_a   1.000
_cell.length_b   1.000
_cell.length_c   1.000
_cell.angle_alpha   90.00
_cell.angle_beta   90.00
_cell.angle_gamma   90.00
#
_symmetry.space_group_name_H-M   'P 1'
#
loop_
_entity.id
_entity.type
_entity.pdbx_description
1 polymer ?
#
loop_
_entity_poly.entity_id
_entity_poly.type
_entity_poly.pdbx_seq_one_letter_code
_entity_poly.pdbx_strand_id
1 'polypeptide(L)' 'LLLGMPNEVLSMIVDHAGPQAFPALRLTNKHLRAIANKPFAILNFSERKHVQSLHSMEALVEITAHAFFGIFVKKVIVS' A
#
# COMPACT_ATOMS: atom_id res chain seq x y z
N LEU A 1 13.91 20.31 -9.71
CA LEU A 1 12.64 19.60 -10.07
C LEU A 1 12.40 18.51 -9.03
N LEU A 2 11.15 18.36 -8.57
CA LEU A 2 10.76 17.48 -7.46
C LEU A 2 11.32 16.04 -7.58
N LEU A 3 11.24 15.45 -8.78
CA LEU A 3 11.68 14.06 -9.01
C LEU A 3 13.20 13.85 -8.99
N GLY A 4 14.00 14.92 -8.94
CA GLY A 4 15.46 14.84 -8.79
C GLY A 4 15.93 14.87 -7.34
N MET A 5 15.00 14.91 -6.38
CA MET A 5 15.34 14.91 -4.95
C MET A 5 15.68 13.49 -4.47
N PRO A 6 16.46 13.35 -3.38
CA PRO A 6 16.70 12.07 -2.73
C PRO A 6 15.39 11.38 -2.30
N ASN A 7 15.40 10.04 -2.26
CA ASN A 7 14.23 9.25 -1.90
C ASN A 7 13.71 9.56 -0.49
N GLU A 8 14.60 9.93 0.43
CA GLU A 8 14.29 10.33 1.80
C GLU A 8 13.44 11.60 1.81
N VAL A 9 13.81 12.60 0.99
CA VAL A 9 13.06 13.85 0.85
C VAL A 9 11.70 13.59 0.23
N LEU A 10 11.65 12.77 -0.82
CA LEU A 10 10.40 12.37 -1.45
C LEU A 10 9.51 11.57 -0.49
N SER A 11 10.08 10.71 0.37
CA SER A 11 9.34 9.99 1.41
C SER A 11 8.71 10.96 2.40
N MET A 12 9.46 11.94 2.91
CA MET A 12 8.93 12.96 3.82
C MET A 12 7.77 13.74 3.19
N ILE A 13 7.86 14.06 1.89
CA ILE A 13 6.79 14.75 1.17
C ILE A 13 5.55 13.86 1.03
N VAL A 14 5.72 12.58 0.68
CA VAL A 14 4.63 11.61 0.59
C VAL A 14 3.95 11.42 1.95
N ASP A 15 4.73 11.30 3.01
CA ASP A 15 4.23 11.15 4.37
C ASP A 15 3.45 12.40 4.82
N HIS A 16 3.94 13.59 4.46
CA HIS A 16 3.25 14.86 4.74
C HIS A 16 1.96 15.03 3.94
N ALA A 17 1.92 14.58 2.68
CA ALA A 17 0.71 14.61 1.85
C ALA A 17 -0.41 13.71 2.42
N GLY A 18 -0.01 12.68 3.17
CA GLY A 18 -0.90 11.83 3.94
C GLY A 18 -1.67 10.78 3.11
N PRO A 19 -2.43 9.91 3.81
CA PRO A 19 -3.08 8.73 3.22
C PRO A 19 -3.96 8.98 2.00
N GLN A 20 -4.69 10.10 2.04
CA GLN A 20 -5.67 10.45 1.02
C GLN A 20 -4.99 10.71 -0.34
N ALA A 21 -3.71 11.12 -0.31
CA ALA A 21 -2.93 11.40 -1.50
C ALA A 21 -2.27 10.15 -2.10
N PHE A 22 -2.15 9.04 -1.35
CA PHE A 22 -1.42 7.86 -1.82
C PHE A 22 -1.93 7.28 -3.15
N PRO A 23 -3.25 7.16 -3.41
CA PRO A 23 -3.73 6.69 -4.71
C PRO A 23 -3.28 7.60 -5.85
N ALA A 24 -3.43 8.92 -5.69
CA ALA A 24 -3.01 9.89 -6.69
C ALA A 24 -1.50 9.83 -6.94
N LEU A 25 -0.70 9.85 -5.86
CA LEU A 25 0.76 9.77 -5.94
C LEU A 25 1.23 8.50 -6.67
N ARG A 26 0.59 7.35 -6.42
CA ARG A 26 0.88 6.09 -7.10
C ARG A 26 0.54 6.08 -8.59
N LEU A 27 -0.39 6.91 -9.03
CA LEU A 27 -0.79 7.03 -10.43
C LEU A 27 0.04 8.07 -11.21
N THR A 28 0.72 9.00 -10.51
CA THR A 28 1.49 10.07 -11.18
C THR A 28 2.69 9.56 -11.97
N ASN A 29 3.58 8.79 -11.33
CA ASN A 29 4.79 8.25 -11.95
C ASN A 29 5.40 7.09 -11.14
N LYS A 30 6.32 6.35 -11.77
CA LYS A 30 6.97 5.17 -11.18
C LYS A 30 7.77 5.44 -9.89
N HIS A 31 8.37 6.63 -9.75
CA HIS A 31 9.18 6.97 -8.57
C HIS A 31 8.29 7.25 -7.36
N LEU A 32 7.29 8.13 -7.51
CA LEU A 32 6.33 8.41 -6.45
C LEU A 32 5.50 7.17 -6.11
N ARG A 33 5.19 6.32 -7.08
CA ARG A 33 4.58 5.01 -6.84
C ARG A 33 5.45 4.13 -5.93
N ALA A 34 6.75 4.01 -6.22
CA ALA A 34 7.65 3.19 -5.40
C ALA A 34 7.69 3.69 -3.95
N ILE A 35 7.73 5.00 -3.76
CA ILE A 35 7.82 5.65 -2.45
C ILE A 35 6.50 5.52 -1.68
N ALA A 36 5.36 5.77 -2.33
CA ALA A 36 4.04 5.69 -1.71
C ALA A 36 3.52 4.25 -1.50
N ASN A 37 4.09 3.24 -2.19
CA ASN A 37 3.63 1.85 -2.07
C ASN A 37 3.79 1.28 -0.66
N LYS A 38 4.92 1.54 0.01
CA LYS A 38 5.18 1.04 1.36
C LYS A 38 4.23 1.63 2.41
N PRO A 39 4.09 2.96 2.56
CA PRO A 39 3.15 3.54 3.52
C PRO A 39 1.69 3.19 3.17
N PHE A 40 1.34 3.13 1.88
CA PHE A 40 0.03 2.64 1.46
C PHE A 40 -0.23 1.21 1.93
N ALA A 41 0.75 0.31 1.77
CA ALA A 41 0.61 -1.09 2.15
C ALA A 41 0.47 -1.25 3.66
N ILE A 42 1.29 -0.54 4.44
CA ILE A 42 1.20 -0.53 5.90
C ILE A 42 -0.19 -0.06 6.33
N LEU A 43 -0.72 0.99 5.73
CA LEU A 43 -2.03 1.51 6.11
C LEU A 43 -3.18 0.55 5.76
N ASN A 44 -3.19 -0.01 4.55
CA ASN A 44 -4.36 -0.71 4.00
C ASN A 44 -4.32 -2.22 4.15
N PHE A 45 -3.15 -2.80 4.37
CA PHE A 45 -2.96 -4.26 4.35
C PHE A 45 -2.49 -4.84 5.69
N SER A 46 -2.06 -4.02 6.67
CA SER A 46 -1.61 -4.52 7.97
C SER A 46 -2.65 -5.36 8.69
N GLU A 47 -3.90 -4.88 8.73
CA GLU A 47 -5.05 -5.63 9.24
C GLU A 47 -6.10 -5.78 8.13
N ARG A 48 -6.46 -7.03 7.84
CA ARG A 48 -7.43 -7.38 6.80
C ARG A 48 -8.65 -8.03 7.43
N LYS A 49 -9.83 -7.46 7.17
CA LYS A 49 -11.11 -8.01 7.60
C LYS A 49 -11.80 -8.64 6.39
N HIS A 50 -12.15 -9.91 6.52
CA HIS A 50 -12.76 -10.70 5.47
C HIS A 50 -14.02 -11.39 6.00
N VAL A 51 -15.03 -11.50 5.14
CA VAL A 51 -16.23 -12.29 5.43
C VAL A 51 -16.05 -13.70 4.91
N GLN A 52 -16.72 -14.70 5.48
CA GLN A 52 -16.66 -16.09 4.98
C GLN A 52 -17.43 -16.30 3.66
N SER A 53 -17.05 -15.58 2.61
CA SER A 53 -17.54 -15.78 1.24
C SER A 53 -16.39 -16.17 0.31
N LEU A 54 -16.69 -16.93 -0.73
CA LEU A 54 -15.70 -17.35 -1.73
C LEU A 54 -14.90 -16.14 -2.25
N HIS A 55 -15.61 -15.09 -2.68
CA HIS A 55 -15.00 -13.86 -3.19
C HIS A 55 -14.05 -13.20 -2.19
N SER A 56 -14.43 -13.14 -0.91
CA SER A 56 -13.60 -12.52 0.11
C SER A 56 -12.35 -13.36 0.40
N MET A 57 -12.46 -14.68 0.39
CA MET A 57 -11.33 -15.60 0.57
C MET A 57 -10.37 -15.57 -0.62
N GLU A 58 -10.88 -15.48 -1.85
CA GLU A 58 -10.05 -15.30 -3.05
C GLU A 58 -9.25 -13.99 -2.98
N ALA A 59 -9.89 -12.89 -2.57
CA ALA A 59 -9.21 -11.61 -2.39
C ALA A 59 -8.14 -11.65 -1.29
N LEU A 60 -8.34 -12.47 -0.25
CA LEU A 60 -7.32 -12.70 0.78
C LEU A 60 -6.12 -13.48 0.20
N VAL A 61 -6.37 -14.53 -0.58
CA VAL A 61 -5.31 -15.30 -1.24
C VAL A 61 -4.52 -14.41 -2.20
N GLU A 62 -5.20 -13.59 -3.01
CA GLU A 62 -4.55 -12.69 -3.96
C GLU A 62 -3.60 -11.71 -3.26
N ILE A 63 -4.06 -11.03 -2.20
CA ILE A 63 -3.22 -10.03 -1.52
C ILE A 63 -2.05 -10.67 -0.76
N THR A 64 -2.27 -11.85 -0.17
CA THR A 64 -1.22 -12.57 0.58
C THR A 64 -0.17 -13.21 -0.34
N ALA A 65 -0.55 -13.63 -1.54
CA ALA A 65 0.36 -14.15 -2.56
C ALA A 65 1.09 -13.04 -3.34
N HIS A 66 0.67 -11.78 -3.21
CA HIS A 66 1.28 -10.67 -3.97
C HIS A 66 2.75 -10.44 -3.55
N ALA A 67 3.68 -10.54 -4.51
CA ALA A 67 5.14 -10.48 -4.27
C ALA A 67 5.62 -9.29 -3.42
N PHE A 68 5.07 -8.09 -3.64
CA PHE A 68 5.36 -6.91 -2.82
C PHE A 68 4.42 -6.72 -1.62
N PHE A 69 3.09 -6.79 -1.79
CA PHE A 69 2.13 -6.44 -0.74
C PHE A 69 1.89 -7.53 0.31
N GLY A 70 2.12 -8.81 -0.02
CA GLY A 70 1.82 -9.92 0.88
C GLY A 70 2.55 -9.84 2.22
N ILE A 71 3.80 -9.38 2.21
CA ILE A 71 4.61 -9.24 3.45
C ILE A 71 4.04 -8.20 4.42
N PHE A 72 3.17 -7.31 3.96
CA PHE A 72 2.54 -6.28 4.80
C PHE A 72 1.27 -6.77 5.49
N VAL A 73 0.73 -7.94 5.12
CA VAL A 73 -0.40 -8.53 5.83
C VAL A 73 0.10 -9.11 7.16
N LYS A 74 -0.30 -8.50 8.27
CA LYS A 74 0.15 -8.90 9.61
C LYS A 74 -0.95 -9.59 10.43
N LYS A 75 -2.20 -9.23 10.16
CA LYS A 75 -3.36 -9.76 10.88
C LYS A 75 -4.52 -9.93 9.92
N VAL A 76 -5.17 -11.10 10.01
CA VAL A 76 -6.38 -11.42 9.27
C VAL A 76 -7.47 -11.72 10.30
N ILE A 77 -8.61 -11.05 10.14
CA ILE A 77 -9.83 -11.33 10.90
C ILE A 77 -10.84 -11.86 9.90
N VAL A 78 -11.30 -13.09 10.14
CA VAL A 78 -12.37 -13.71 9.37
C VAL A 78 -13.60 -13.75 10.24
N SER A 79 -14.71 -13.23 9.73
CA SER A 79 -16.01 -13.14 10.42
C SER A 79 -17.16 -13.66 9.56
#